data_AF-A0A8T9C808-F1
#
_entry.id   AF-A0A8T9C808-F1
#
_cell.length_a   1.000
_cell.length_b   1.000
_cell.length_c   1.000
_cell.angle_alpha   90.00
_cell.angle_beta   90.00
_cell.angle_gamma   90.00
#
_symmetry.space_group_name_H-M   'P 1'
#
loop_
_entity.id
_entity.type
_entity.pdbx_description
1 polymer ?
#
loop_
_entity_poly.entity_id
_entity_poly.type
_entity_poly.pdbx_seq_one_letter_code
_entity_poly.pdbx_strand_id
1 'polypeptide(L)'
;MSSSTSIPNIHEPAPDHTSLSSSSSSSLHDEPMPQTLRRPKMTSRKSSGTIIVPRETGKIEMNMGDEVFDADDARAMSPRRSSQDLEKMSQDARTQLNEFVLPSMTHAQVLQKSLLEIFNRIEAVKEEHDKLDNNNKFLQKYIGDLMSTSKITSTGSSGRKK
;
A
#
# COMPACT_ATOMS: atom_id res chain seq x y z
N MET A 1 -2.67 32.16 -30.23
CA MET A 1 -3.03 30.74 -30.43
C MET A 1 -3.13 30.14 -29.05
N SER A 2 -4.34 30.13 -28.49
CA SER A 2 -4.61 29.68 -27.12
C SER A 2 -5.47 28.44 -27.21
N SER A 3 -4.90 27.28 -26.88
CA SER A 3 -5.60 26.00 -26.92
C SER A 3 -6.28 25.75 -25.57
N SER A 4 -7.60 25.97 -25.51
CA SER A 4 -8.44 25.54 -24.40
C SER A 4 -8.68 24.04 -24.48
N THR A 5 -8.16 23.27 -23.53
CA THR A 5 -8.43 21.84 -23.41
C THR A 5 -9.61 21.62 -22.46
N SER A 6 -10.71 21.10 -23.01
CA SER A 6 -11.93 20.72 -22.31
C SER A 6 -11.73 19.48 -21.41
N ILE A 7 -12.27 19.52 -20.19
CA ILE A 7 -12.31 18.38 -19.26
C ILE A 7 -13.63 17.61 -19.47
N PRO A 8 -13.64 16.26 -19.59
CA PRO A 8 -14.88 15.50 -19.61
C PRO A 8 -15.44 15.29 -18.19
N ASN A 9 -16.73 15.60 -18.05
CA ASN A 9 -17.56 15.47 -16.86
C ASN A 9 -17.89 13.99 -16.61
N ILE A 10 -17.47 13.42 -15.47
CA ILE A 10 -17.78 12.05 -15.08
C ILE A 10 -19.14 12.04 -14.38
N HIS A 11 -20.12 11.38 -14.99
CA HIS A 11 -21.48 11.22 -14.48
C HIS A 11 -21.53 10.01 -13.54
N GLU A 12 -21.87 10.26 -12.27
CA GLU A 12 -22.14 9.28 -11.23
C GLU A 12 -23.62 8.87 -11.26
N PRO A 13 -24.00 7.58 -11.35
CA PRO A 13 -25.41 7.19 -11.26
C PRO A 13 -25.83 6.88 -9.82
N ALA A 14 -26.84 7.60 -9.33
CA ALA A 14 -27.55 7.37 -8.08
C ALA A 14 -28.45 6.11 -8.14
N PRO A 15 -28.78 5.46 -7.00
CA PRO A 15 -29.73 4.35 -6.96
C PRO A 15 -31.16 4.86 -6.75
N ASP A 16 -32.03 4.65 -7.75
CA ASP A 16 -33.46 4.91 -7.62
C ASP A 16 -34.21 3.69 -7.07
N HIS A 17 -34.97 3.94 -6.01
CA HIS A 17 -35.96 3.07 -5.41
C HIS A 17 -37.29 3.24 -6.15
N THR A 18 -37.81 2.20 -6.81
CA THR A 18 -39.26 2.13 -7.12
C THR A 18 -39.75 0.68 -7.08
N SER A 19 -40.61 0.42 -6.11
CA SER A 19 -41.52 -0.73 -6.06
C SER A 19 -42.62 -0.59 -7.11
N LEU A 20 -43.09 -1.72 -7.67
CA LEU A 20 -44.51 -2.10 -7.88
C LEU A 20 -44.60 -3.18 -8.98
N SER A 21 -44.87 -4.43 -8.60
CA SER A 21 -45.52 -5.39 -9.49
C SER A 21 -46.67 -6.06 -8.76
N SER A 22 -47.85 -5.46 -8.92
CA SER A 22 -49.13 -6.08 -8.68
C SER A 22 -49.49 -6.97 -9.87
N SER A 23 -49.79 -8.25 -9.62
CA SER A 23 -50.66 -9.02 -10.52
C SER A 23 -51.52 -9.97 -9.68
N SER A 24 -52.82 -9.75 -9.77
CA SER A 24 -53.86 -10.55 -9.11
C SER A 24 -54.58 -11.40 -10.15
N SER A 25 -54.72 -12.68 -9.81
CA SER A 25 -55.79 -13.65 -10.16
C SER A 25 -56.07 -14.07 -11.62
N SER A 26 -55.97 -15.38 -11.87
CA SER A 26 -57.05 -16.25 -12.41
C SER A 26 -56.61 -17.72 -12.18
N SER A 27 -57.27 -18.48 -11.31
CA SER A 27 -58.47 -19.32 -11.51
C SER A 27 -58.18 -20.76 -11.98
N LEU A 28 -58.44 -21.69 -11.04
CA LEU A 28 -58.94 -23.06 -11.20
C LEU A 28 -58.01 -24.13 -11.80
N HIS A 29 -57.29 -24.83 -10.91
CA HIS A 29 -57.21 -26.28 -11.01
C HIS A 29 -57.37 -26.92 -9.63
N ASP A 30 -58.32 -27.83 -9.54
CA ASP A 30 -58.63 -28.71 -8.41
C ASP A 30 -57.52 -29.77 -8.37
N GLU A 31 -56.57 -29.63 -7.46
CA GLU A 31 -55.50 -30.61 -7.24
C GLU A 31 -55.36 -30.87 -5.74
N PRO A 32 -55.23 -32.15 -5.34
CA PRO A 32 -55.42 -32.59 -3.96
C PRO A 32 -54.40 -31.97 -3.01
N MET A 33 -54.91 -31.47 -1.88
CA MET A 33 -54.23 -31.03 -0.66
C MET A 33 -52.81 -31.62 -0.54
N PRO A 34 -51.73 -30.80 -0.45
CA PRO A 34 -50.39 -31.35 -0.32
C PRO A 34 -50.34 -32.11 1.00
N GLN A 35 -50.22 -33.43 0.90
CA GLN A 35 -49.91 -34.28 2.03
C GLN A 35 -48.65 -33.71 2.65
N THR A 36 -48.80 -33.10 3.83
CA THR A 36 -47.65 -32.61 4.59
C THR A 36 -46.73 -33.81 4.75
N LEU A 37 -45.57 -33.78 4.06
CA LEU A 37 -44.56 -34.81 4.18
C LEU A 37 -44.14 -34.80 5.65
N ARG A 38 -44.72 -35.72 6.43
CA ARG A 38 -44.43 -35.81 7.86
C ARG A 38 -42.97 -36.20 7.96
N ARG A 39 -42.17 -35.24 8.43
CA ARG A 39 -40.75 -35.45 8.72
C ARG A 39 -40.61 -36.74 9.53
N PRO A 40 -39.75 -37.69 9.12
CA PRO A 40 -39.53 -38.92 9.87
C PRO A 40 -39.31 -38.61 11.35
N LYS A 41 -40.04 -39.28 12.24
CA LYS A 41 -39.88 -39.10 13.69
C LYS A 41 -38.43 -39.41 14.04
N MET A 42 -37.69 -38.39 14.47
CA MET A 42 -36.33 -38.57 14.98
C MET A 42 -36.43 -39.51 16.19
N THR A 43 -35.86 -40.71 16.05
CA THR A 43 -35.61 -41.59 17.20
C THR A 43 -34.78 -40.80 18.21
N SER A 44 -35.13 -40.85 19.49
CA SER A 44 -34.37 -40.17 20.55
C SER A 44 -32.91 -40.59 20.47
N ARG A 45 -32.06 -39.70 19.93
CA ARG A 45 -30.62 -39.89 19.91
C ARG A 45 -30.12 -39.47 21.27
N LYS A 46 -29.40 -40.36 21.97
CA LYS A 46 -28.64 -40.02 23.18
C LYS A 46 -27.81 -38.78 22.85
N SER A 47 -27.86 -37.73 23.68
CA SER A 47 -27.05 -36.54 23.45
C SER A 47 -25.58 -36.97 23.46
N SER A 48 -24.91 -36.92 22.30
CA SER A 48 -23.47 -36.98 22.25
C SER A 48 -22.96 -35.84 23.12
N GLY A 49 -22.07 -36.15 24.07
CA GLY A 49 -21.61 -35.19 25.06
C GLY A 49 -21.14 -33.86 24.45
N THR A 50 -21.10 -32.85 25.30
CA THR A 50 -20.65 -31.50 24.99
C THR A 50 -19.35 -31.48 24.17
N ILE A 51 -19.36 -30.76 23.05
CA ILE A 51 -18.18 -30.51 22.18
C ILE A 51 -17.20 -29.51 22.83
N ILE A 52 -17.56 -28.92 23.97
CA ILE A 52 -16.73 -27.93 24.68
C ILE A 52 -15.51 -28.64 25.24
N VAL A 53 -14.35 -28.34 24.65
CA VAL A 53 -13.07 -28.76 25.18
C VAL A 53 -12.56 -27.67 26.13
N PRO A 54 -12.13 -28.02 27.37
CA PRO A 54 -11.55 -27.07 28.31
C PRO A 54 -10.35 -26.31 27.71
N ARG A 55 -10.19 -25.04 28.07
CA ARG A 55 -9.21 -24.14 27.45
C ARG A 55 -7.75 -24.55 27.70
N GLU A 56 -7.51 -25.37 28.71
CA GLU A 56 -6.19 -25.88 29.12
C GLU A 56 -5.78 -27.19 28.40
N THR A 57 -6.63 -27.77 27.55
CA THR A 57 -6.20 -28.91 26.73
C THR A 57 -5.21 -28.45 25.67
N GLY A 58 -4.05 -29.11 25.57
CA GLY A 58 -3.06 -28.85 24.53
C GLY A 58 -3.63 -28.95 23.11
N LYS A 59 -2.92 -28.37 22.13
CA LYS A 59 -3.29 -28.22 20.72
C LYS A 59 -4.14 -29.41 20.21
N ILE A 60 -5.43 -29.16 19.99
CA ILE A 60 -6.41 -30.17 19.55
C ILE A 60 -6.36 -30.34 18.02
N GLU A 61 -5.69 -29.42 17.33
CA GLU A 61 -5.47 -29.50 15.88
C GLU A 61 -4.51 -30.65 15.57
N MET A 62 -4.87 -31.47 14.58
CA MET A 62 -3.96 -32.41 13.96
C MET A 62 -2.72 -31.65 13.47
N ASN A 63 -1.54 -32.26 13.56
CA ASN A 63 -0.33 -31.64 13.00
C ASN A 63 -0.51 -31.46 11.49
N MET A 64 0.02 -30.36 10.96
CA MET A 64 -0.08 -30.05 9.54
C MET A 64 0.58 -31.17 8.73
N GLY A 65 -0.24 -31.96 8.01
CA GLY A 65 0.20 -33.12 7.22
C GLY A 65 -0.13 -34.51 7.79
N ASP A 66 -0.60 -34.63 9.03
CA ASP A 66 -1.03 -35.91 9.64
C ASP A 66 -2.50 -36.27 9.31
N GLU A 67 -3.18 -35.46 8.49
CA GLU A 67 -4.54 -35.74 8.04
C GLU A 67 -4.53 -36.79 6.92
N VAL A 68 -4.47 -38.07 7.30
CA VAL A 68 -4.69 -39.18 6.37
C VAL A 68 -6.20 -39.37 6.20
N PHE A 69 -6.72 -38.87 5.07
CA PHE A 69 -8.11 -39.08 4.70
C PHE A 69 -8.27 -40.44 4.01
N ASP A 70 -9.17 -41.27 4.54
CA ASP A 70 -9.53 -42.53 3.89
C ASP A 70 -10.23 -42.27 2.55
N ALA A 71 -10.11 -43.21 1.61
CA ALA A 71 -10.70 -43.09 0.27
C ALA A 71 -12.24 -42.94 0.26
N ASP A 72 -12.90 -43.37 1.35
CA ASP A 72 -14.34 -43.24 1.58
C ASP A 72 -14.72 -42.02 2.46
N ASP A 73 -13.77 -41.12 2.76
CA ASP A 73 -14.07 -39.92 3.55
C ASP A 73 -14.99 -38.98 2.76
N ALA A 74 -16.17 -38.69 3.33
CA ALA A 74 -17.14 -37.76 2.79
C ALA A 74 -16.57 -36.35 2.53
N ARG A 75 -15.46 -35.97 3.18
CA ARG A 75 -14.72 -34.73 2.89
C ARG A 75 -14.10 -34.72 1.49
N ALA A 76 -13.62 -35.87 1.01
CA ALA A 76 -13.07 -36.05 -0.34
C ALA A 76 -14.17 -36.05 -1.42
N MET A 77 -15.42 -36.39 -1.05
CA MET A 77 -16.57 -36.41 -1.96
C MET A 77 -17.41 -35.11 -1.94
N SER A 78 -17.09 -34.16 -1.07
CA SER A 78 -17.77 -32.86 -1.04
C SER A 78 -17.16 -31.91 -2.08
N PRO A 79 -17.95 -31.14 -2.86
CA PRO A 79 -17.44 -30.11 -3.78
C PRO A 79 -16.75 -28.90 -3.10
N ARG A 80 -16.09 -29.11 -1.96
CA ARG A 80 -15.18 -28.13 -1.38
C ARG A 80 -14.00 -28.01 -2.33
N ARG A 81 -13.63 -26.78 -2.69
CA ARG A 81 -12.36 -26.52 -3.39
C ARG A 81 -11.27 -27.31 -2.66
N SER A 82 -10.67 -28.27 -3.36
CA SER A 82 -9.59 -29.11 -2.84
C SER A 82 -8.61 -28.21 -2.09
N SER A 83 -8.20 -28.60 -0.89
CA SER A 83 -7.20 -27.86 -0.09
C SER A 83 -5.98 -27.43 -0.92
N GLN A 84 -5.65 -28.20 -1.95
CA GLN A 84 -4.62 -27.93 -2.95
C GLN A 84 -4.87 -26.66 -3.80
N ASP A 85 -6.11 -26.36 -4.20
CA ASP A 85 -6.44 -25.14 -4.97
C ASP A 85 -6.32 -23.88 -4.10
N LEU A 86 -6.67 -24.00 -2.82
CA LEU A 86 -6.51 -22.92 -1.85
C LEU A 86 -5.04 -22.65 -1.56
N GLU A 87 -4.23 -23.70 -1.41
CA GLU A 87 -2.77 -23.57 -1.27
C GLU A 87 -2.15 -22.92 -2.50
N LYS A 88 -2.51 -23.38 -3.72
CA LYS A 88 -2.05 -22.77 -4.98
C LYS A 88 -2.44 -21.29 -5.07
N MET A 89 -3.69 -20.94 -4.78
CA MET A 89 -4.15 -19.54 -4.76
C MET A 89 -3.38 -18.68 -3.74
N SER A 90 -3.05 -19.25 -2.57
CA SER A 90 -2.24 -18.57 -1.56
C SER A 90 -0.79 -18.35 -2.03
N GLN A 91 -0.25 -19.31 -2.77
CA GLN A 91 1.10 -19.26 -3.31
C GLN A 91 1.16 -18.24 -4.45
N ASP A 92 0.17 -18.23 -5.34
CA ASP A 92 0.02 -17.25 -6.43
C ASP A 92 -0.14 -15.81 -5.88
N ALA A 93 -0.87 -15.64 -4.78
CA ALA A 93 -0.97 -14.33 -4.12
C ALA A 93 0.38 -13.87 -3.51
N ARG A 94 1.15 -14.81 -2.92
CA ARG A 94 2.48 -14.53 -2.36
C ARG A 94 3.51 -14.24 -3.44
N THR A 95 3.48 -14.96 -4.56
CA THR A 95 4.38 -14.71 -5.68
C THR A 95 4.09 -13.36 -6.32
N GLN A 96 2.82 -13.01 -6.54
CA GLN A 96 2.45 -11.67 -7.01
C GLN A 96 2.92 -10.59 -6.03
N LEU A 97 2.67 -10.76 -4.73
CA LEU A 97 3.14 -9.80 -3.72
C LEU A 97 4.67 -9.65 -3.78
N ASN A 98 5.42 -10.75 -3.80
CA ASN A 98 6.88 -10.67 -3.90
C ASN A 98 7.34 -10.06 -5.23
N GLU A 99 6.72 -10.43 -6.34
CA GLU A 99 7.03 -9.91 -7.67
C GLU A 99 6.81 -8.40 -7.75
N PHE A 100 5.78 -7.85 -7.11
CA PHE A 100 5.53 -6.40 -7.12
C PHE A 100 6.27 -5.65 -5.99
N VAL A 101 6.39 -6.24 -4.80
CA VAL A 101 6.98 -5.59 -3.62
C VAL A 101 8.50 -5.56 -3.68
N LEU A 102 9.16 -6.65 -4.13
CA LEU A 102 10.62 -6.67 -4.25
C LEU A 102 11.16 -5.58 -5.19
N PRO A 103 10.67 -5.41 -6.44
CA PRO A 103 11.15 -4.34 -7.30
C PRO A 103 10.80 -2.96 -6.76
N SER A 104 9.65 -2.78 -6.10
CA SER A 104 9.31 -1.51 -5.43
C SER A 104 10.33 -1.14 -4.34
N MET A 105 10.72 -2.11 -3.51
CA MET A 105 11.76 -1.90 -2.49
C MET A 105 13.11 -1.58 -3.11
N THR A 106 13.51 -2.26 -4.20
CA THR A 106 14.78 -1.94 -4.87
C THR A 106 14.78 -0.52 -5.44
N HIS A 107 13.66 -0.06 -6.00
CA HIS A 107 13.56 1.29 -6.55
C HIS A 107 13.67 2.34 -5.44
N ALA A 108 12.96 2.14 -4.32
CA ALA A 108 13.06 3.04 -3.16
C ALA A 108 14.50 3.12 -2.62
N GLN A 109 15.22 1.99 -2.58
CA GLN A 109 16.61 1.94 -2.14
C GLN A 109 17.56 2.66 -3.11
N VAL A 110 17.38 2.51 -4.43
CA VAL A 110 18.19 3.22 -5.43
C VAL A 110 17.98 4.73 -5.33
N LEU A 111 16.71 5.15 -5.20
CA LEU A 111 16.38 6.55 -5.02
C LEU A 111 17.01 7.12 -3.74
N GLN A 112 16.92 6.39 -2.63
CA GLN A 112 17.54 6.81 -1.37
C GLN A 112 19.06 6.99 -1.50
N LYS A 113 19.75 6.04 -2.17
CA LYS A 113 21.20 6.14 -2.42
C LYS A 113 21.55 7.36 -3.28
N SER A 114 20.80 7.59 -4.35
CA SER A 114 20.97 8.76 -5.23
C SER A 114 20.79 10.08 -4.47
N LEU A 115 19.75 10.18 -3.64
CA LEU A 115 19.51 11.37 -2.81
C LEU A 115 20.65 11.62 -1.81
N LEU A 116 21.17 10.56 -1.19
CA LEU A 116 22.30 10.67 -0.26
C LEU A 116 23.58 11.14 -0.97
N GLU A 117 23.84 10.64 -2.18
CA GLU A 117 24.97 11.07 -3.00
C GLU A 117 24.87 12.56 -3.36
N ILE A 118 23.68 13.00 -3.79
CA ILE A 118 23.41 14.42 -4.08
C ILE A 118 23.62 15.28 -2.84
N PHE A 119 23.12 14.84 -1.68
CA PHE A 119 23.30 15.55 -0.41
C PHE A 119 24.78 15.76 -0.08
N ASN A 120 25.59 14.70 -0.15
CA ASN A 120 27.04 14.79 0.11
C ASN A 120 27.74 15.75 -0.86
N ARG A 121 27.33 15.74 -2.14
CA ARG A 121 27.87 16.66 -3.14
C ARG A 121 27.51 18.12 -2.84
N ILE A 122 26.29 18.38 -2.38
CA ILE A 122 25.84 19.71 -1.97
C ILE A 122 26.65 20.20 -0.77
N GLU A 123 26.88 19.36 0.24
CA GLU A 123 27.72 19.73 1.39
C GLU A 123 29.15 20.09 0.98
N ALA A 124 29.79 19.28 0.14
CA ALA A 124 31.13 19.58 -0.34
C ALA A 124 31.20 20.92 -1.09
N VAL A 125 30.24 21.19 -1.97
CA VAL A 125 30.15 22.46 -2.70
C VAL A 125 29.90 23.63 -1.75
N LYS A 126 29.07 23.44 -0.72
CA LYS A 126 28.79 24.48 0.27
C LYS A 126 30.03 24.84 1.07
N GLU A 127 30.81 23.86 1.53
CA GLU A 127 32.06 24.12 2.24
C GLU A 127 33.10 24.84 1.38
N GLU A 128 33.21 24.47 0.10
CA GLU A 128 34.08 25.16 -0.85
C GLU A 128 33.61 26.60 -1.08
N HIS A 129 32.30 26.80 -1.25
CA HIS A 129 31.71 28.13 -1.39
C HIS A 129 31.97 29.00 -0.17
N ASP A 130 31.78 28.48 1.05
CA ASP A 130 32.05 29.21 2.29
C ASP A 130 33.54 29.62 2.38
N LYS A 131 34.46 28.75 1.94
CA LYS A 131 35.89 29.08 1.84
C LYS A 131 36.13 30.20 0.82
N LEU A 132 35.57 30.11 -0.38
CA LEU A 132 35.71 31.12 -1.43
C LEU A 132 35.12 32.47 -0.99
N ASP A 133 33.97 32.47 -0.33
CA ASP A 133 33.33 33.67 0.21
C ASP A 133 34.19 34.35 1.28
N ASN A 134 34.78 33.56 2.18
CA ASN A 134 35.70 34.10 3.19
C ASN A 134 36.92 34.74 2.51
N ASN A 135 37.56 34.05 1.56
CA ASN A 135 38.69 34.60 0.80
C ASN A 135 38.31 35.87 0.03
N ASN A 136 37.13 35.90 -0.59
CA ASN A 136 36.64 37.06 -1.33
C ASN A 136 36.42 38.26 -0.37
N LYS A 137 35.81 38.04 0.79
CA LYS A 137 35.70 39.06 1.84
C LYS A 137 37.06 39.59 2.29
N PHE A 138 38.05 38.70 2.50
CA PHE A 138 39.42 39.11 2.85
C PHE A 138 40.05 39.98 1.76
N LEU A 139 39.94 39.59 0.49
CA LEU A 139 40.47 40.36 -0.64
C LEU A 139 39.78 41.73 -0.77
N GLN A 140 38.45 41.78 -0.66
CA GLN A 140 37.69 43.04 -0.71
C GLN A 140 38.12 43.98 0.42
N LYS A 141 38.26 43.47 1.66
CA LYS A 141 38.75 44.27 2.79
C LYS A 141 40.17 44.78 2.51
N TYR A 142 41.07 43.92 2.05
CA TYR A 142 42.46 44.30 1.76
C TYR A 142 42.54 45.39 0.70
N ILE A 143 41.78 45.26 -0.39
CA ILE A 143 41.71 46.27 -1.45
C ILE A 143 41.10 47.58 -0.90
N GLY A 144 40.05 47.49 -0.09
CA GLY A 144 39.43 48.64 0.57
C GLY A 144 40.41 49.42 1.46
N ASP A 145 41.18 48.69 2.29
CA ASP A 145 42.21 49.26 3.16
C ASP A 145 43.34 49.90 2.33
N LEU A 146 43.80 49.23 1.27
CA LEU A 146 44.83 49.74 0.36
C LEU A 146 44.39 51.00 -0.37
N MET A 147 43.18 51.02 -0.94
CA MET A 147 42.64 52.21 -1.60
C MET A 147 42.43 53.38 -0.63
N SER A 148 42.01 53.09 0.61
CA SER A 148 41.82 54.11 1.64
C SER A 148 43.15 54.75 2.06
N THR A 149 44.19 53.95 2.23
CA THR A 149 45.55 54.44 2.57
C THR A 149 46.24 55.12 1.39
N SER A 150 46.08 54.63 0.15
CA SER A 150 46.67 55.24 -1.06
C SER A 150 46.13 56.65 -1.37
N LYS A 151 44.89 56.97 -1.02
CA LYS A 151 44.36 58.35 -1.14
C LYS A 151 45.01 59.33 -0.16
N ILE A 152 45.45 58.85 1.00
CA ILE A 152 46.07 59.67 2.05
C ILE A 152 47.55 59.92 1.75
N THR A 153 48.26 58.97 1.14
CA THR A 153 49.70 59.10 0.85
C THR A 153 50.03 59.81 -0.47
N SER A 154 49.11 59.81 -1.46
CA SER A 154 49.34 60.46 -2.76
C SER A 154 49.16 61.99 -2.76
N THR A 155 48.42 62.55 -1.81
CA THR A 155 48.19 64.01 -1.71
C THR A 155 49.19 64.74 -0.82
N GLY A 156 50.10 64.02 -0.15
CA GLY A 156 51.06 64.60 0.81
C GLY A 156 52.40 65.10 0.26
N SER A 157 52.72 64.91 -1.02
CA SER A 157 54.05 65.24 -1.58
C SER A 157 54.06 66.35 -2.64
N SER A 158 52.90 66.85 -3.10
CA SER A 158 52.82 67.86 -4.17
C SER A 158 52.68 69.31 -3.69
N GLY A 159 52.96 69.60 -2.42
CA GLY A 159 52.73 70.92 -1.80
C GLY A 159 53.97 71.76 -1.49
N ARG A 160 55.17 71.42 -2.00
CA ARG A 160 56.40 72.19 -1.71
C ARG A 160 57.23 72.43 -2.97
N LYS A 161 56.83 73.41 -3.79
CA LYS A 161 57.76 74.13 -4.67
C LYS A 161 57.17 75.48 -5.11
N LYS A 162 57.96 76.51 -4.79
CA LYS A 162 57.95 77.91 -5.23
C LYS A 162 56.95 78.85 -4.58
#